data_AF-A0A1R4GLZ9-F1
#
_entry.id   AF-A0A1R4GLZ9-F1
#
_cell.length_a   1.000
_cell.length_b   1.000
_cell.length_c   1.000
_cell.angle_alpha   90.00
_cell.angle_beta   90.00
_cell.angle_gamma   90.00
#
_symmetry.space_group_name_H-M   'P 1'
#
loop_
_entity.id
_entity.type
_entity.pdbx_description
1 polymer ?
#
loop_
_entity_poly.entity_id
_entity_poly.type
_entity_poly.pdbx_seq_one_letter_code
_entity_poly.pdbx_strand_id
1 'polypeptide(L)' 'MQPYFYSFQEFIAMGEHGPYVWSTWGITVLAIIGFIFYSLNQRRRLIKELKIQHARQQQRKQKTKRN' A
#
# COMPACT_ATOMS: atom_id res chain seq x y z
N MET A 1 41.89 4.47 -25.81
CA MET A 1 41.05 4.57 -24.60
C MET A 1 39.78 3.78 -24.86
N GLN A 2 39.56 2.68 -24.15
CA GLN A 2 38.39 1.82 -24.34
C GLN A 2 37.29 2.26 -23.36
N PRO A 3 36.04 2.48 -23.82
CA PRO A 3 34.93 2.88 -22.95
C PRO A 3 34.54 1.69 -22.04
N TYR A 4 34.57 1.92 -20.72
CA TYR A 4 34.53 0.89 -19.67
C TYR A 4 33.12 0.38 -19.28
N PHE A 5 32.05 0.91 -19.89
CA PHE A 5 30.70 0.42 -19.58
C PHE A 5 29.85 0.39 -20.85
N TYR A 6 29.53 -0.82 -21.31
CA TYR A 6 28.64 -1.05 -22.43
C TYR A 6 27.30 -1.53 -21.86
N SER A 7 26.31 -0.63 -21.85
CA SER A 7 24.88 -0.93 -21.68
C SER A 7 24.33 -1.10 -20.26
N PHE A 8 23.11 -0.57 -20.07
CA PHE A 8 22.16 -0.88 -18.98
C PHE A 8 22.03 -2.40 -18.71
N GLN A 9 22.33 -3.22 -19.72
CA GLN A 9 22.33 -4.68 -19.64
C GLN A 9 23.37 -5.23 -18.64
N GLU A 10 24.59 -4.66 -18.55
CA GLU A 10 25.60 -5.07 -17.57
C GLU A 10 25.27 -4.63 -16.14
N PHE A 11 24.45 -3.58 -16.00
CA PHE A 11 23.95 -3.10 -14.70
C PHE A 11 22.85 -4.01 -14.14
N ILE A 12 22.01 -4.58 -15.01
CA ILE A 12 21.00 -5.58 -14.63
C ILE A 12 21.63 -6.98 -14.54
N ALA A 13 22.59 -7.30 -15.41
CA ALA A 13 23.34 -8.54 -15.46
C ALA A 13 24.75 -8.38 -14.86
N MET A 14 24.85 -7.71 -13.71
CA MET A 14 26.11 -7.51 -12.98
C MET A 14 26.49 -8.82 -12.26
N GLY A 15 26.74 -9.88 -13.03
CA GLY A 15 27.21 -11.19 -12.57
C GLY A 15 26.53 -11.69 -11.27
N GLU A 16 27.34 -11.92 -10.22
CA GLU A 16 26.91 -12.46 -8.93
C GLU A 16 26.13 -11.50 -8.02
N HIS A 17 26.12 -10.18 -8.28
CA HIS A 17 25.56 -9.19 -7.35
C HIS A 17 24.14 -8.74 -7.67
N GLY A 18 23.68 -8.94 -8.90
CA GLY A 18 22.30 -8.63 -9.32
C GLY A 18 21.21 -9.18 -8.39
N PRO A 19 21.25 -10.47 -7.98
CA PRO A 19 20.21 -11.06 -7.13
C PRO A 19 20.03 -10.34 -5.79
N TYR A 20 21.11 -9.81 -5.19
CA TYR A 20 21.07 -9.13 -3.90
C TYR A 20 20.40 -7.75 -4.00
N VAL A 21 20.69 -7.00 -5.06
CA VAL A 21 20.12 -5.67 -5.31
C VAL A 21 18.63 -5.78 -5.61
N TRP A 22 18.27 -6.69 -6.51
CA TRP A 22 16.87 -6.95 -6.86
C TRP A 22 16.06 -7.51 -5.69
N SER A 23 16.66 -8.36 -4.84
CA SER A 23 15.98 -8.85 -3.63
C SER A 23 15.70 -7.73 -2.64
N THR A 24 16.69 -6.86 -2.39
CA THR A 24 16.50 -5.71 -1.49
C THR A 24 15.43 -4.77 -2.02
N TRP A 25 15.50 -4.41 -3.31
CA TRP A 25 14.47 -3.61 -3.97
C TRP A 25 13.10 -4.28 -3.94
N GLY A 26 13.03 -5.59 -4.21
CA GLY A 26 11.80 -6.38 -4.17
C GLY A 26 11.16 -6.37 -2.78
N ILE A 27 11.95 -6.58 -1.73
CA ILE A 27 11.49 -6.52 -0.33
C ILE A 27 11.01 -5.11 0.01
N THR A 28 11.75 -4.07 -0.35
CA THR A 28 11.35 -2.67 -0.10
C THR A 28 10.05 -2.33 -0.82
N VAL A 29 9.92 -2.68 -2.10
CA VAL A 29 8.70 -2.45 -2.89
C VAL A 29 7.52 -3.22 -2.30
N LEU A 30 7.71 -4.49 -1.91
CA LEU A 30 6.69 -5.29 -1.24
C LEU A 30 6.25 -4.66 0.08
N ALA A 31 7.18 -4.15 0.89
CA ALA A 31 6.87 -3.49 2.15
C ALA A 31 6.06 -2.21 1.91
N ILE A 32 6.45 -1.38 0.94
CA ILE A 32 5.71 -0.17 0.56
C ILE A 32 4.29 -0.52 0.12
N ILE A 33 4.14 -1.50 -0.77
CA ILE A 33 2.83 -1.98 -1.23
C ILE A 33 1.99 -2.47 -0.04
N GLY A 34 2.59 -3.25 0.87
CA GLY A 34 1.96 -3.72 2.09
C GLY A 34 1.45 -2.56 2.96
N PHE A 35 2.26 -1.51 3.16
CA PHE A 35 1.87 -0.32 3.91
C PHE A 35 0.73 0.46 3.23
N ILE A 36 0.76 0.59 1.90
CA ILE A 36 -0.32 1.25 1.15
C ILE A 36 -1.63 0.48 1.34
N PHE A 37 -1.60 -0.84 1.16
CA PHE A 37 -2.80 -1.67 1.38
C PHE A 37 -3.29 -1.60 2.82
N TYR A 38 -2.38 -1.64 3.79
CA TYR A 38 -2.73 -1.49 5.20
C TYR A 38 -3.41 -0.15 5.47
N SER A 39 -2.83 0.95 4.99
CA SER A 39 -3.38 2.30 5.14
C SER A 39 -4.77 2.44 4.50
N LEU A 40 -4.93 1.93 3.27
CA LEU A 40 -6.22 1.93 2.58
C LEU A 40 -7.27 1.09 3.32
N ASN A 41 -6.89 -0.07 3.83
CA ASN A 41 -7.81 -0.93 4.57
C ASN A 41 -8.24 -0.31 5.90
N GLN A 42 -7.31 0.33 6.63
CA GLN A 42 -7.63 1.04 7.86
C GLN A 42 -8.64 2.17 7.61
N ARG A 43 -8.44 2.96 6.55
CA ARG A 43 -9.39 4.00 6.17
C ARG A 43 -10.78 3.43 5.84
N ARG A 44 -10.84 2.31 5.12
CA ARG A 44 -12.12 1.63 4.79
C ARG A 44 -12.84 1.13 6.06
N ARG A 45 -12.11 0.55 7.00
CA ARG A 45 -12.66 0.06 8.28
C ARG A 45 -13.27 1.20 9.10
N LEU A 46 -12.53 2.30 9.24
CA LEU A 46 -13.01 3.49 9.98
C LEU A 46 -14.29 4.07 9.36
N ILE A 47 -14.33 4.25 8.04
CA ILE A 47 -15.51 4.77 7.35
C ILE A 47 -16.72 3.83 7.51
N LYS A 48 -16.49 2.51 7.44
CA LYS A 48 -17.55 1.51 7.62
C LYS A 48 -18.15 1.59 9.02
N GLU A 49 -17.31 1.74 10.04
CA GLU A 49 -17.74 1.86 11.42
C GLU A 49 -18.55 3.14 11.65
N LEU A 50 -18.07 4.28 11.16
CA LEU A 50 -18.80 5.56 11.22
C LEU A 50 -20.16 5.49 10.51
N LYS A 51 -20.23 4.88 9.33
CA LYS A 51 -21.50 4.69 8.60
C LYS A 51 -22.53 3.90 9.42
N ILE A 52 -22.10 2.82 10.08
CA ILE A 52 -22.98 1.99 10.92
C ILE A 52 -23.49 2.81 12.13
N GLN A 53 -22.61 3.57 12.78
CA GLN A 53 -22.99 4.41 13.92
C GLN A 53 -23.97 5.52 13.50
N HIS A 54 -23.71 6.21 12.39
CA HIS A 54 -24.60 7.26 11.87
C HIS A 54 -25.99 6.72 11.52
N ALA A 55 -26.09 5.56 10.86
CA ALA A 55 -27.37 4.94 10.53
C ALA A 55 -28.21 4.64 11.78
N ARG A 56 -27.57 4.11 12.85
CA ARG A 56 -28.24 3.85 14.14
C ARG A 56 -28.72 5.12 14.82
N GLN A 57 -27.94 6.20 14.77
CA GLN A 57 -28.33 7.48 15.35
C GLN A 57 -29.52 8.12 14.61
N GLN A 58 -29.56 8.03 13.28
CA GLN A 58 -30.67 8.55 12.48
C GLN A 58 -32.00 7.85 12.79
N GLN A 59 -31.97 6.52 12.95
CA GLN A 59 -33.15 5.74 13.34
C GLN A 59 -33.67 6.14 14.73
N ARG A 60 -32.78 6.37 15.70
CA ARG A 60 -33.16 6.84 17.05
C ARG A 60 -33.81 8.23 17.01
N LYS A 61 -33.24 9.17 16.25
CA LYS A 61 -33.80 10.53 16.08
C LYS A 61 -35.18 10.52 15.43
N GLN A 62 -35.42 9.67 14.44
CA GLN A 62 -36.75 9.52 13.82
C GLN A 62 -37.78 8.92 14.77
N LYS A 63 -37.37 7.97 15.63
CA LYS A 63 -38.28 7.34 16.60
C LYS A 63 -38.71 8.32 17.71
N THR A 64 -37.82 9.21 18.15
CA THR A 64 -38.13 10.26 19.14
C THR A 64 -38.99 11.39 18.57
N LYS A 65 -38.91 11.70 17.26
CA LYS A 65 -39.73 12.75 16.64
C LYS A 65 -41.17 12.31 16.30
N ARG A 66 -41.48 11.01 16.40
CA ARG A 66 -42.79 10.43 16.03
C ARG A 66 -43.69 10.12 17.24
N ASN A 67 -43.20 10.30 18.46
CA ASN A 67 -43.97 10.27 19.71
C ASN A 67 -44.14 11.68 20.23
#